data_AF-A0A966Q8N2-F1
#
_entry.id   AF-A0A966Q8N2-F1
#
_cell.length_a   1.000
_cell.length_b   1.000
_cell.length_c   1.000
_cell.angle_alpha   90.00
_cell.angle_beta   90.00
_cell.angle_gamma   90.00
#
_symmetry.space_group_name_H-M   'P 1'
#
loop_
_entity.id
_entity.type
_entity.pdbx_description
1 polymer ?
#
loop_
_entity_poly.entity_id
_entity_poly.type
_entity_poly.pdbx_seq_one_letter_code
_entity_poly.pdbx_strand_id
1 'polypeptide(L)'
;MKRSRYLIIALISISLLSLPTIVQAEQNDKSALYDSPAFTEKYTYTGNDLGASYSKEKTSFRVWAPTAKSVTLLTYSSAQSNSSISYPMKSDLKGTWVAELPGDQDGLVYTYKVDVDGDVNEVIDPYARAATINGKRGVVVDLDSTDPKNWKSEKPKFSGSPTDAVIYELHVRDLSMDSSAPFPKAARGKFTAFNYSNLKGKSGQPVGIAAIKDLGITHIQLLPIYDFASVDESNPDFNWGYDPLNYNVVEGSYSTDPTNPKQRITEFKGAIQSMHDQGIRVIMDVVYNHVYNAATFSQNLIVPGYWFRTDG
;
A
#
# COMPACT_ATOMS: atom_id res chain seq x y z
N MET A 1 22.78 24.98 -37.59
CA MET A 1 21.87 23.86 -37.94
C MET A 1 22.59 22.54 -37.70
N LYS A 2 22.32 21.87 -36.58
CA LYS A 2 22.58 20.43 -36.31
C LYS A 2 22.17 20.15 -34.87
N ARG A 3 20.92 19.70 -34.67
CA ARG A 3 20.42 19.17 -33.39
C ARG A 3 20.88 17.71 -33.29
N SER A 4 21.67 17.40 -32.27
CA SER A 4 21.98 16.02 -31.90
C SER A 4 20.75 15.43 -31.20
N ARG A 5 20.26 14.29 -31.70
CA ARG A 5 19.15 13.53 -31.11
C ARG A 5 19.74 12.63 -30.02
N TYR A 6 19.40 12.86 -28.76
CA TYR A 6 19.62 11.88 -27.72
C TYR A 6 18.53 10.80 -27.83
N LEU A 7 18.99 9.58 -28.08
CA LEU A 7 18.20 8.36 -28.11
C LEU A 7 17.97 7.94 -26.65
N ILE A 8 16.75 8.09 -26.15
CA ILE A 8 16.32 7.46 -24.89
C ILE A 8 16.08 5.98 -25.22
N ILE A 9 17.01 5.11 -24.83
CA ILE A 9 16.80 3.66 -24.85
C ILE A 9 16.13 3.31 -23.51
N ALA A 10 14.81 3.18 -23.53
CA ALA A 10 14.09 2.47 -22.47
C ALA A 10 14.36 0.97 -22.66
N LEU A 11 15.23 0.40 -21.82
CA LEU A 11 15.38 -1.05 -21.71
C LEU A 11 14.16 -1.60 -20.98
N ILE A 12 13.18 -2.08 -21.76
CA ILE A 12 12.13 -2.95 -21.24
C ILE A 12 12.76 -4.34 -21.12
N SER A 13 13.16 -4.73 -19.92
CA SER A 13 13.57 -6.11 -19.64
C SER A 13 12.32 -6.99 -19.62
N ILE A 14 12.08 -7.70 -20.73
CA ILE A 14 11.12 -8.81 -20.79
C ILE A 14 11.77 -9.99 -20.05
N SER A 15 11.49 -10.12 -18.76
CA SER A 15 11.73 -11.35 -18.02
C SER A 15 10.71 -12.40 -18.49
N LEU A 16 11.17 -13.43 -19.20
CA LEU A 16 10.41 -14.65 -19.41
C LEU A 16 10.27 -15.39 -18.07
N LEU A 17 9.28 -14.99 -17.28
CA LEU A 17 8.78 -15.80 -16.19
C LEU A 17 7.88 -16.89 -16.79
N SER A 18 8.17 -18.15 -16.45
CA SER A 18 7.29 -19.28 -16.75
C SER A 18 5.92 -18.99 -16.15
N LEU A 19 4.92 -18.79 -17.02
CA LEU A 19 3.53 -18.58 -16.63
C LEU A 19 3.08 -19.75 -15.77
N PRO A 20 2.59 -19.53 -14.54
CA PRO A 20 1.90 -20.58 -13.81
C PRO A 20 0.66 -20.99 -14.62
N THR A 21 0.41 -22.30 -14.64
CA THR A 21 -0.76 -22.90 -15.28
C THR A 21 -2.01 -22.15 -14.87
N ILE A 22 -2.69 -21.54 -15.84
CA ILE A 22 -3.99 -20.90 -15.64
C ILE A 22 -4.95 -22.01 -15.20
N VAL A 23 -5.26 -22.05 -13.91
CA VAL A 23 -6.48 -22.71 -13.46
C VAL A 23 -7.60 -21.77 -13.90
N GLN A 24 -8.26 -22.11 -15.01
CA GLN A 24 -9.54 -21.51 -15.37
C GLN A 24 -10.51 -21.87 -14.24
N ALA A 25 -10.70 -20.93 -13.31
CA ALA A 25 -11.93 -20.90 -12.56
C ALA A 25 -13.03 -20.61 -13.59
N GLU A 26 -14.05 -21.47 -13.66
CA GLU A 26 -15.30 -21.13 -14.34
C GLU A 26 -15.93 -19.93 -13.60
N GLN A 27 -15.44 -18.73 -13.87
CA GLN A 27 -16.13 -17.51 -13.49
C GLN A 27 -17.33 -17.40 -14.42
N ASN A 28 -18.54 -17.49 -13.87
CA ASN A 28 -19.75 -17.04 -14.54
C ASN A 28 -19.46 -15.66 -15.14
N ASP A 29 -19.42 -15.57 -16.47
CA ASP A 29 -19.00 -14.37 -17.18
C ASP A 29 -20.01 -13.24 -16.95
N LYS A 30 -19.76 -12.45 -15.89
CA LYS A 30 -20.52 -11.25 -15.52
C LYS A 30 -19.92 -10.01 -16.21
N SER A 31 -18.94 -10.14 -17.11
CA SER A 31 -18.27 -9.00 -17.76
C SER A 31 -19.27 -8.08 -18.47
N ALA A 32 -20.15 -8.65 -19.28
CA ALA A 32 -21.19 -7.91 -19.99
C ALA A 32 -22.17 -7.17 -19.06
N LEU A 33 -22.44 -7.71 -17.86
CA LEU A 33 -23.25 -7.03 -16.84
C LEU A 33 -22.49 -5.82 -16.29
N TYR A 34 -21.24 -6.01 -15.90
CA TYR A 34 -20.42 -4.97 -15.27
C TYR A 34 -20.09 -3.81 -16.21
N ASP A 35 -19.88 -4.10 -17.49
CA ASP A 35 -19.63 -3.10 -18.53
C ASP A 35 -20.91 -2.40 -19.01
N SER A 36 -22.09 -2.82 -18.55
CA SER A 36 -23.36 -2.22 -18.96
C SER A 36 -23.54 -0.82 -18.36
N PRO A 37 -24.02 0.18 -19.15
CA PRO A 37 -24.33 1.51 -18.63
C PRO A 37 -25.30 1.50 -17.44
N ALA A 38 -26.25 0.55 -17.44
CA ALA A 38 -27.21 0.39 -16.36
C ALA A 38 -26.55 -0.04 -15.04
N PHE A 39 -25.56 -0.92 -15.08
CA PHE A 39 -24.80 -1.31 -13.90
C PHE A 39 -23.99 -0.13 -13.37
N THR A 40 -23.28 0.59 -14.24
CA THR A 40 -22.52 1.80 -13.88
C THR A 40 -23.43 2.84 -13.22
N GLU A 41 -24.55 3.21 -13.86
CA GLU A 41 -25.48 4.19 -13.31
C GLU A 41 -26.04 3.78 -11.94
N LYS A 42 -26.38 2.49 -11.78
CA LYS A 42 -26.97 1.97 -10.55
C LYS A 42 -25.96 1.86 -9.40
N TYR A 43 -24.72 1.47 -9.68
CA TYR A 43 -23.78 1.06 -8.64
C TYR A 43 -22.51 1.90 -8.54
N THR A 44 -22.25 2.87 -9.41
CA THR A 44 -21.14 3.80 -9.19
C THR A 44 -21.38 4.63 -7.93
N TYR A 45 -20.56 4.38 -6.92
CA TYR A 45 -20.52 5.14 -5.68
C TYR A 45 -19.43 6.22 -5.78
N THR A 46 -19.80 7.49 -5.60
CA THR A 46 -18.87 8.65 -5.72
C THR A 46 -18.56 9.29 -4.37
N GLY A 47 -18.98 8.67 -3.26
CA GLY A 47 -18.60 9.11 -1.92
C GLY A 47 -17.11 8.89 -1.65
N ASN A 48 -16.59 9.60 -0.65
CA ASN A 48 -15.18 9.58 -0.27
C ASN A 48 -14.93 8.87 1.08
N ASP A 49 -15.90 8.10 1.55
CA ASP A 49 -15.96 7.45 2.86
C ASP A 49 -15.89 5.91 2.77
N LEU A 50 -15.41 5.35 1.64
CA LEU A 50 -15.07 3.92 1.56
C LEU A 50 -13.94 3.58 2.53
N GLY A 51 -14.08 2.41 3.14
CA GLY A 51 -13.22 1.85 4.17
C GLY A 51 -13.63 2.22 5.60
N ALA A 52 -12.67 2.21 6.52
CA ALA A 52 -12.85 2.64 7.90
C ALA A 52 -12.56 4.14 8.08
N SER A 53 -13.61 4.92 8.39
CA SER A 53 -13.55 6.34 8.74
C SER A 53 -13.59 6.50 10.26
N TYR A 54 -12.43 6.77 10.85
CA TYR A 54 -12.23 6.88 12.30
C TYR A 54 -12.46 8.30 12.84
N SER A 55 -13.10 8.38 14.02
CA SER A 55 -13.01 9.48 14.98
C SER A 55 -12.94 8.91 16.41
N LYS A 56 -12.68 9.76 17.41
CA LYS A 56 -12.66 9.31 18.82
C LYS A 56 -14.02 8.85 19.35
N GLU A 57 -15.09 9.33 18.74
CA GLU A 57 -16.46 9.04 19.14
C GLU A 57 -17.02 7.79 18.48
N LYS A 58 -16.47 7.38 17.32
CA LYS A 58 -16.92 6.24 16.53
C LYS A 58 -16.00 5.93 15.35
N THR A 59 -16.16 4.74 14.79
CA THR A 59 -15.67 4.39 13.45
C THR A 59 -16.83 3.94 12.56
N SER A 60 -16.95 4.56 11.39
CA SER A 60 -17.90 4.17 10.34
C SER A 60 -17.17 3.33 9.28
N PHE A 61 -17.75 2.21 8.89
CA PHE A 61 -17.22 1.28 7.90
C PHE A 61 -18.11 1.28 6.68
N ARG A 62 -17.52 1.40 5.49
CA ARG A 62 -18.26 1.28 4.22
C ARG A 62 -17.47 0.46 3.20
N VAL A 63 -18.09 -0.56 2.63
CA VAL A 63 -17.50 -1.36 1.54
C VAL A 63 -18.44 -1.45 0.35
N TRP A 64 -17.91 -1.35 -0.87
CA TRP A 64 -18.68 -1.49 -2.10
C TRP A 64 -18.74 -2.97 -2.50
N ALA A 65 -19.93 -3.57 -2.40
CA ALA A 65 -20.17 -4.99 -2.66
C ALA A 65 -21.56 -5.18 -3.31
N PRO A 66 -21.77 -4.67 -4.52
CA PRO A 66 -23.10 -4.55 -5.14
C PRO A 66 -23.74 -5.89 -5.49
N THR A 67 -22.94 -6.95 -5.61
CA THR A 67 -23.37 -8.31 -5.91
C THR A 67 -23.47 -9.21 -4.68
N ALA A 68 -23.06 -8.72 -3.50
CA ALA A 68 -23.12 -9.50 -2.28
C ALA A 68 -24.58 -9.64 -1.78
N LYS A 69 -24.90 -10.83 -1.25
CA LYS A 69 -26.17 -11.10 -0.55
C LYS A 69 -26.12 -10.62 0.89
N SER A 70 -24.96 -10.70 1.53
CA SER A 70 -24.72 -10.15 2.86
C SER A 70 -23.27 -9.76 3.04
N VAL A 71 -23.06 -8.74 3.90
CA VAL A 71 -21.73 -8.35 4.38
C VAL A 71 -21.78 -8.25 5.90
N THR A 72 -20.77 -8.80 6.57
CA THR A 72 -20.59 -8.74 8.02
C THR A 72 -19.23 -8.13 8.32
N LEU A 73 -19.19 -7.13 9.19
CA LEU A 73 -17.94 -6.64 9.78
C LEU A 73 -17.51 -7.63 10.87
N LEU A 74 -16.29 -8.15 10.77
CA LEU A 74 -15.68 -9.00 11.80
C LEU A 74 -14.63 -8.18 12.54
N THR A 75 -14.68 -8.16 13.87
CA THR A 75 -13.66 -7.51 14.70
C THR A 75 -12.94 -8.51 15.59
N TYR A 76 -11.70 -8.21 15.91
CA TYR A 76 -10.79 -9.10 16.65
C TYR A 76 -10.21 -8.36 17.85
N SER A 77 -10.06 -9.07 18.97
CA SER A 77 -9.42 -8.53 20.18
C SER A 77 -7.92 -8.27 20.02
N SER A 78 -7.27 -8.94 19.07
CA SER A 78 -5.87 -8.74 18.70
C SER A 78 -5.57 -9.31 17.32
N ALA A 79 -4.38 -9.00 16.79
CA ALA A 79 -3.90 -9.55 15.52
C ALA A 79 -3.84 -11.09 15.50
N GLN A 80 -3.54 -11.71 16.65
CA GLN A 80 -3.41 -13.17 16.81
C GLN A 80 -4.73 -13.86 17.21
N SER A 81 -5.81 -13.11 17.42
CA SER A 81 -7.07 -13.71 17.86
C SER A 81 -7.68 -14.57 16.75
N ASN A 82 -8.07 -15.79 17.10
CA ASN A 82 -8.81 -16.70 16.22
C ASN A 82 -10.33 -16.49 16.31
N SER A 83 -10.80 -15.73 17.30
CA SER A 83 -12.23 -15.46 17.51
C SER A 83 -12.56 -14.04 17.11
N SER A 84 -13.66 -13.88 16.37
CA SER A 84 -14.20 -12.58 15.98
C SER A 84 -15.55 -12.29 16.62
N ILE A 85 -15.86 -11.00 16.74
CA ILE A 85 -17.22 -10.52 16.98
C ILE A 85 -17.80 -10.11 15.62
N SER A 86 -19.03 -10.57 15.33
CA SER A 86 -19.70 -10.33 14.05
C SER A 86 -20.74 -9.22 14.16
N TYR A 87 -20.68 -8.25 13.26
CA TYR A 87 -21.64 -7.16 13.13
C TYR A 87 -22.22 -7.17 11.72
N PRO A 88 -23.50 -7.57 11.54
CA PRO A 88 -24.16 -7.48 10.24
C PRO A 88 -24.13 -6.05 9.71
N MET A 89 -23.64 -5.86 8.48
CA MET A 89 -23.67 -4.57 7.81
C MET A 89 -25.01 -4.37 7.11
N LYS A 90 -25.43 -3.11 6.98
CA LYS A 90 -26.66 -2.74 6.29
C LYS A 90 -26.33 -2.39 4.84
N SER A 91 -27.08 -2.94 3.88
CA SER A 91 -27.02 -2.46 2.50
C SER A 91 -27.44 -0.99 2.44
N ASP A 92 -26.73 -0.21 1.62
CA ASP A 92 -26.87 1.23 1.49
C ASP A 92 -26.73 1.64 0.01
N LEU A 93 -26.68 2.95 -0.24
CA LEU A 93 -26.60 3.56 -1.56
C LEU A 93 -25.57 2.89 -2.48
N LYS A 94 -25.94 2.77 -3.76
CA LYS A 94 -25.06 2.33 -4.86
C LYS A 94 -24.36 0.99 -4.60
N GLY A 95 -25.01 0.08 -3.87
CA GLY A 95 -24.47 -1.26 -3.59
C GLY A 95 -23.36 -1.29 -2.54
N THR A 96 -23.26 -0.21 -1.74
CA THR A 96 -22.39 -0.20 -0.58
C THR A 96 -23.05 -0.89 0.61
N TRP A 97 -22.23 -1.29 1.57
CA TRP A 97 -22.64 -1.86 2.84
C TRP A 97 -22.00 -1.07 3.97
N VAL A 98 -22.76 -0.74 5.01
CA VAL A 98 -22.31 0.11 6.11
C VAL A 98 -22.47 -0.53 7.49
N ALA A 99 -21.52 -0.23 8.38
CA ALA A 99 -21.63 -0.48 9.81
C ALA A 99 -21.00 0.69 10.58
N GLU A 100 -21.37 0.82 11.85
CA GLU A 100 -20.81 1.84 12.74
C GLU A 100 -20.55 1.23 14.10
N LEU A 101 -19.38 1.51 14.66
CA LEU A 101 -19.00 1.11 16.01
C LEU A 101 -18.77 2.37 16.84
N PRO A 102 -19.46 2.55 17.99
CA PRO A 102 -19.28 3.71 18.85
C PRO A 102 -17.98 3.62 19.65
N GLY A 103 -17.49 4.77 20.10
CA GLY A 103 -16.28 4.92 20.88
C GLY A 103 -15.00 4.91 20.07
N ASP A 104 -13.89 5.04 20.78
CA ASP A 104 -12.54 5.02 20.21
C ASP A 104 -12.18 3.60 19.76
N GLN A 105 -12.04 3.41 18.45
CA GLN A 105 -11.69 2.14 17.82
C GLN A 105 -10.24 2.13 17.30
N ASP A 106 -9.40 3.08 17.70
CA ASP A 106 -7.99 3.08 17.31
C ASP A 106 -7.30 1.76 17.76
N GLY A 107 -6.64 1.09 16.82
CA GLY A 107 -6.04 -0.23 17.01
C GLY A 107 -7.00 -1.42 16.80
N LEU A 108 -8.29 -1.20 16.53
CA LEU A 108 -9.24 -2.28 16.25
C LEU A 108 -8.83 -3.05 14.99
N VAL A 109 -8.64 -4.36 15.14
CA VAL A 109 -8.35 -5.28 14.02
C VAL A 109 -9.67 -5.76 13.43
N TYR A 110 -9.82 -5.72 12.11
CA TYR A 110 -11.06 -6.07 11.43
C TYR A 110 -10.88 -6.66 10.02
N THR A 111 -11.92 -7.34 9.56
CA THR A 111 -12.11 -7.82 8.17
C THR A 111 -13.59 -7.72 7.79
N TYR A 112 -13.90 -7.93 6.53
CA TYR A 112 -15.26 -8.17 6.07
C TYR A 112 -15.46 -9.65 5.75
N LYS A 113 -16.61 -10.20 6.14
CA LYS A 113 -17.11 -11.47 5.63
C LYS A 113 -18.22 -11.19 4.61
N VAL A 114 -17.99 -11.58 3.37
CA VAL A 114 -18.85 -11.27 2.22
C VAL A 114 -19.40 -12.57 1.65
N ASP A 115 -20.72 -12.65 1.52
CA ASP A 115 -21.41 -13.74 0.84
C ASP A 115 -21.82 -13.27 -0.56
N VAL A 116 -21.19 -13.85 -1.58
CA VAL A 116 -21.57 -13.64 -2.99
C VAL A 116 -22.13 -14.94 -3.52
N ASP A 117 -23.46 -14.97 -3.70
CA ASP A 117 -24.15 -16.12 -4.29
C ASP A 117 -23.94 -17.48 -3.56
N GLY A 118 -23.55 -17.48 -2.28
CA GLY A 118 -23.25 -18.68 -1.48
C GLY A 118 -21.75 -18.91 -1.25
N ASP A 119 -20.89 -18.21 -1.98
CA ASP A 119 -19.45 -18.19 -1.75
C ASP A 119 -19.11 -17.16 -0.67
N VAL A 120 -18.72 -17.66 0.51
CA VAL A 120 -18.43 -16.83 1.68
C VAL A 120 -16.92 -16.62 1.83
N ASN A 121 -16.49 -15.37 1.69
CA ASN A 121 -15.09 -14.97 1.76
C ASN A 121 -14.86 -14.05 2.97
N GLU A 122 -13.78 -14.27 3.72
CA GLU A 122 -13.24 -13.29 4.66
C GLU A 122 -12.10 -12.52 4.00
N VAL A 123 -12.20 -11.19 4.00
CA VAL A 123 -11.32 -10.31 3.24
C VAL A 123 -10.88 -9.11 4.08
N ILE A 124 -9.65 -8.66 3.86
CA ILE A 124 -9.24 -7.33 4.30
C ILE A 124 -10.01 -6.26 3.54
N ASP A 125 -10.23 -5.10 4.17
CA ASP A 125 -10.80 -3.93 3.51
C ASP A 125 -9.85 -3.41 2.42
N PRO A 126 -10.31 -3.30 1.14
CA PRO A 126 -9.56 -2.66 0.06
C PRO A 126 -9.01 -1.26 0.37
N TYR A 127 -9.66 -0.55 1.29
CA TYR A 127 -9.34 0.81 1.71
C TYR A 127 -8.63 0.85 3.08
N ALA A 128 -8.22 -0.29 3.63
CA ALA A 128 -7.43 -0.35 4.87
C ALA A 128 -6.18 0.51 4.76
N ARG A 129 -5.96 1.38 5.74
CA ARG A 129 -4.77 2.27 5.80
C ARG A 129 -3.66 1.73 6.70
N ALA A 130 -3.94 0.64 7.40
CA ALA A 130 -3.00 -0.12 8.21
C ALA A 130 -3.46 -1.58 8.23
N ALA A 131 -2.51 -2.50 8.43
CA ALA A 131 -2.80 -3.92 8.54
C ALA A 131 -1.95 -4.57 9.64
N THR A 132 -2.39 -5.76 10.05
CA THR A 132 -1.57 -6.68 10.83
C THR A 132 -0.38 -7.17 10.01
N ILE A 133 0.61 -7.79 10.67
CA ILE A 133 1.75 -8.43 10.00
C ILE A 133 1.31 -9.31 8.83
N ASN A 134 2.01 -9.22 7.70
CA ASN A 134 1.72 -9.88 6.43
C ASN A 134 0.36 -9.50 5.79
N GLY A 135 -0.19 -8.32 6.11
CA GLY A 135 -1.30 -7.73 5.35
C GLY A 135 -2.65 -8.43 5.46
N LYS A 136 -2.85 -9.35 6.41
CA LYS A 136 -4.03 -10.24 6.41
C LYS A 136 -5.32 -9.63 6.95
N ARG A 137 -5.23 -8.67 7.87
CA ARG A 137 -6.39 -8.01 8.49
C ARG A 137 -6.16 -6.51 8.57
N GLY A 138 -7.21 -5.74 8.33
CA GLY A 138 -7.16 -4.29 8.44
C GLY A 138 -7.08 -3.87 9.90
N VAL A 139 -6.52 -2.70 10.16
CA VAL A 139 -6.47 -2.08 11.48
C VAL A 139 -6.98 -0.66 11.38
N VAL A 140 -7.94 -0.30 12.23
CA VAL A 140 -8.39 1.07 12.40
C VAL A 140 -7.28 1.87 13.06
N VAL A 141 -6.92 3.02 12.49
CA VAL A 141 -5.80 3.83 12.98
C VAL A 141 -6.19 5.31 13.01
N ASP A 142 -5.95 5.96 14.14
CA ASP A 142 -5.80 7.41 14.23
C ASP A 142 -4.55 7.82 13.44
N LEU A 143 -4.71 8.28 12.21
CA LEU A 143 -3.58 8.62 11.34
C LEU A 143 -2.80 9.84 11.82
N ASP A 144 -3.44 10.78 12.50
CA ASP A 144 -2.76 11.97 13.02
C ASP A 144 -1.80 11.57 14.14
N SER A 145 -2.14 10.52 14.90
CA SER A 145 -1.25 9.94 15.92
C SER A 145 0.04 9.30 15.35
N THR A 146 0.12 9.10 14.02
CA THR A 146 1.30 8.52 13.35
C THR A 146 2.25 9.59 12.80
N ASP A 147 1.92 10.87 12.94
CA ASP A 147 2.80 11.95 12.47
C ASP A 147 4.08 12.02 13.32
N PRO A 148 5.28 12.07 12.71
CA PRO A 148 6.51 12.31 13.44
C PRO A 148 6.52 13.72 14.05
N LYS A 149 7.31 13.94 15.11
CA LYS A 149 7.35 15.21 15.86
C LYS A 149 7.58 16.46 15.00
N ASN A 150 8.31 16.33 13.89
CA ASN A 150 8.64 17.41 12.95
C ASN A 150 7.84 17.35 11.64
N TRP A 151 6.71 16.63 11.62
CA TRP A 151 5.89 16.47 10.42
C TRP A 151 5.41 17.81 9.85
N LYS A 152 5.60 17.97 8.54
CA LYS A 152 5.12 19.12 7.77
C LYS A 152 4.48 18.61 6.49
N SER A 153 3.33 19.16 6.14
CA SER A 153 2.66 18.87 4.87
C SER A 153 3.34 19.55 3.68
N GLU A 154 4.19 20.55 3.93
CA GLU A 154 4.91 21.31 2.93
C GLU A 154 6.04 20.49 2.31
N LYS A 155 6.05 20.43 0.98
CA LYS A 155 7.15 19.84 0.20
C LYS A 155 8.26 20.88 0.06
N PRO A 156 9.52 20.48 -0.22
CA PRO A 156 10.59 21.41 -0.61
C PRO A 156 10.14 22.33 -1.77
N LYS A 157 10.88 23.37 -2.16
CA LYS A 157 10.49 24.18 -3.36
C LYS A 157 10.90 23.49 -4.67
N PHE A 158 10.11 23.61 -5.73
CA PHE A 158 10.42 23.13 -7.10
C PHE A 158 9.71 24.05 -8.07
N SER A 159 10.29 24.22 -9.26
CA SER A 159 9.75 25.08 -10.31
C SER A 159 8.38 24.62 -10.81
N GLY A 160 8.05 23.34 -10.64
CA GLY A 160 6.89 22.69 -11.23
C GLY A 160 7.14 22.20 -12.66
N SER A 161 8.28 22.50 -13.27
CA SER A 161 8.65 21.98 -14.59
C SER A 161 9.27 20.59 -14.45
N PRO A 162 8.71 19.53 -15.07
CA PRO A 162 9.29 18.19 -15.00
C PRO A 162 10.73 18.10 -15.49
N THR A 163 11.14 18.98 -16.41
CA THR A 163 12.51 19.01 -16.96
C THR A 163 13.57 19.48 -15.97
N ASP A 164 13.15 20.08 -14.86
CA ASP A 164 14.06 20.54 -13.80
C ASP A 164 14.28 19.43 -12.75
N ALA A 165 13.60 18.28 -12.90
CA ALA A 165 13.79 17.13 -12.04
C ALA A 165 15.02 16.31 -12.47
N VAL A 166 15.87 16.03 -11.50
CA VAL A 166 16.86 14.96 -11.53
C VAL A 166 16.39 13.87 -10.58
N ILE A 167 16.04 12.71 -11.13
CA ILE A 167 15.41 11.58 -10.41
C ILE A 167 16.46 10.51 -10.13
N TYR A 168 16.46 10.00 -8.90
CA TYR A 168 17.28 8.88 -8.47
C TYR A 168 16.35 7.75 -8.00
N GLU A 169 16.34 6.63 -8.74
CA GLU A 169 15.58 5.43 -8.36
C GLU A 169 16.29 4.69 -7.23
N LEU A 170 15.53 4.27 -6.22
CA LEU A 170 16.07 3.67 -5.01
C LEU A 170 15.13 2.64 -4.40
N HIS A 171 15.66 1.48 -4.03
CA HIS A 171 14.97 0.50 -3.22
C HIS A 171 15.27 0.73 -1.72
N VAL A 172 14.24 0.66 -0.87
CA VAL A 172 14.36 0.93 0.58
C VAL A 172 15.36 -0.02 1.24
N ARG A 173 15.32 -1.31 0.89
CA ARG A 173 16.27 -2.30 1.42
C ARG A 173 17.69 -1.94 1.01
N ASP A 174 17.90 -1.64 -0.27
CA ASP A 174 19.22 -1.57 -0.89
C ASP A 174 20.01 -0.34 -0.45
N LEU A 175 19.31 0.74 -0.03
CA LEU A 175 19.95 1.93 0.52
C LEU A 175 20.96 1.62 1.64
N SER A 176 20.65 0.64 2.49
CA SER A 176 21.34 0.46 3.77
C SER A 176 21.60 -0.99 4.19
N MET A 177 21.19 -1.98 3.39
CA MET A 177 21.34 -3.40 3.76
C MET A 177 22.80 -3.85 3.83
N ASP A 178 23.69 -3.26 3.02
CA ASP A 178 25.10 -3.67 2.97
C ASP A 178 25.80 -3.45 4.32
N SER A 179 26.46 -4.52 4.80
CA SER A 179 27.08 -4.50 6.11
C SER A 179 28.31 -3.60 6.25
N SER A 180 28.94 -3.24 5.13
CA SER A 180 30.06 -2.30 5.06
C SER A 180 29.62 -0.84 5.19
N ALA A 181 28.35 -0.54 4.94
CA ALA A 181 27.79 0.79 5.12
C ALA A 181 27.62 1.11 6.63
N PRO A 182 27.86 2.37 7.04
CA PRO A 182 27.89 2.78 8.44
C PRO A 182 26.48 2.97 9.05
N PHE A 183 25.45 2.31 8.50
CA PHE A 183 24.11 2.32 9.08
C PHE A 183 24.06 1.44 10.33
N PRO A 184 23.39 1.90 11.41
CA PRO A 184 23.09 1.05 12.56
C PRO A 184 22.33 -0.21 12.14
N LYS A 185 22.64 -1.36 12.75
CA LYS A 185 22.06 -2.65 12.37
C LYS A 185 20.53 -2.63 12.33
N ALA A 186 19.89 -1.95 13.29
CA ALA A 186 18.43 -1.85 13.38
C ALA A 186 17.78 -1.04 12.24
N ALA A 187 18.54 -0.18 11.55
CA ALA A 187 18.05 0.64 10.45
C ALA A 187 18.30 0.01 9.07
N ARG A 188 19.12 -1.06 8.99
CA ARG A 188 19.51 -1.66 7.72
C ARG A 188 18.31 -2.25 7.00
N GLY A 189 18.10 -1.78 5.77
CA GLY A 189 16.98 -2.10 4.92
C GLY A 189 15.61 -1.61 5.42
N LYS A 190 15.58 -0.63 6.32
CA LYS A 190 14.36 -0.08 6.93
C LYS A 190 14.12 1.37 6.53
N PHE A 191 12.89 1.85 6.67
CA PHE A 191 12.56 3.27 6.48
C PHE A 191 13.39 4.18 7.39
N THR A 192 13.73 3.73 8.59
CA THR A 192 14.57 4.51 9.52
C THR A 192 15.98 4.79 9.01
N ALA A 193 16.48 4.07 7.99
CA ALA A 193 17.75 4.38 7.33
C ALA A 193 17.78 5.80 6.74
N PHE A 194 16.65 6.28 6.22
CA PHE A 194 16.55 7.59 5.58
C PHE A 194 16.80 8.74 6.57
N ASN A 195 16.61 8.49 7.88
CA ASN A 195 16.81 9.51 8.92
C ASN A 195 18.29 9.85 9.16
N TYR A 196 19.22 9.05 8.66
CA TYR A 196 20.66 9.24 8.83
C TYR A 196 21.26 10.12 7.71
N SER A 197 20.93 11.41 7.76
CA SER A 197 21.21 12.38 6.68
C SER A 197 22.66 12.88 6.57
N ASN A 198 23.55 12.51 7.50
CA ASN A 198 24.93 12.99 7.57
C ASN A 198 25.97 11.86 7.73
N LEU A 199 25.63 10.63 7.35
CA LEU A 199 26.54 9.49 7.45
C LEU A 199 27.78 9.67 6.59
N LYS A 200 28.91 9.20 7.13
CA LYS A 200 30.19 9.16 6.43
C LYS A 200 30.78 7.76 6.49
N GLY A 201 31.38 7.34 5.40
CA GLY A 201 32.15 6.10 5.31
C GLY A 201 33.53 6.23 5.97
N LYS A 202 34.29 5.13 5.93
CA LYS A 202 35.62 5.04 6.57
C LYS A 202 36.63 6.10 6.08
N SER A 203 36.51 6.55 4.83
CA SER A 203 37.37 7.56 4.22
C SER A 203 36.77 8.97 4.28
N GLY A 204 35.69 9.17 5.05
CA GLY A 204 35.02 10.46 5.23
C GLY A 204 34.05 10.85 4.12
N GLN A 205 33.89 10.03 3.08
CA GLN A 205 32.94 10.24 1.99
C GLN A 205 31.49 10.14 2.49
N PRO A 206 30.55 10.94 1.95
CA PRO A 206 29.15 10.84 2.33
C PRO A 206 28.58 9.46 1.95
N VAL A 207 27.59 8.97 2.72
CA VAL A 207 26.91 7.68 2.46
C VAL A 207 25.39 7.85 2.59
N GLY A 208 24.64 7.06 1.83
CA GLY A 208 23.18 7.06 1.87
C GLY A 208 22.61 8.40 1.40
N ILE A 209 21.68 8.96 2.18
CA ILE A 209 21.04 10.23 1.85
C ILE A 209 22.03 11.39 1.76
N ALA A 210 23.12 11.37 2.55
CA ALA A 210 24.18 12.37 2.43
C ALA A 210 24.82 12.35 1.03
N ALA A 211 25.06 11.16 0.46
CA ALA A 211 25.67 11.02 -0.85
C ALA A 211 24.68 11.40 -1.97
N ILE A 212 23.42 11.00 -1.84
CA ILE A 212 22.37 11.33 -2.80
C ILE A 212 22.15 12.85 -2.87
N LYS A 213 22.20 13.53 -1.72
CA LYS A 213 22.15 14.99 -1.65
C LYS A 213 23.37 15.64 -2.32
N ASP A 214 24.57 15.12 -2.06
CA ASP A 214 25.83 15.63 -2.62
C ASP A 214 25.86 15.53 -4.16
N LEU A 215 25.22 14.50 -4.74
CA LEU A 215 25.01 14.36 -6.19
C LEU A 215 24.12 15.46 -6.81
N GLY A 216 23.40 16.25 -6.01
CA GLY A 216 22.49 17.28 -6.50
C GLY A 216 21.12 16.74 -6.97
N ILE A 217 20.73 15.56 -6.48
CA ILE A 217 19.44 14.95 -6.80
C ILE A 217 18.29 15.79 -6.23
N THR A 218 17.21 15.91 -7.01
CA THR A 218 16.01 16.67 -6.63
C THR A 218 14.87 15.76 -6.16
N HIS A 219 14.78 14.55 -6.71
CA HIS A 219 13.73 13.59 -6.43
C HIS A 219 14.33 12.20 -6.23
N ILE A 220 13.94 11.52 -5.16
CA ILE A 220 14.13 10.08 -5.02
C ILE A 220 12.83 9.40 -5.47
N GLN A 221 12.92 8.49 -6.42
CA GLN A 221 11.83 7.55 -6.73
C GLN A 221 12.05 6.29 -5.92
N LEU A 222 11.17 6.04 -4.96
CA LEU A 222 11.18 4.79 -4.22
C LEU A 222 10.47 3.72 -5.06
N LEU A 223 11.11 2.56 -5.19
CA LEU A 223 10.43 1.32 -5.59
C LEU A 223 9.21 1.06 -4.68
N PRO A 224 8.31 0.13 -5.05
CA PRO A 224 7.08 -0.15 -4.31
C PRO A 224 7.23 -0.16 -2.78
N ILE A 225 6.39 0.64 -2.12
CA ILE A 225 6.32 0.81 -0.65
C ILE A 225 4.92 0.56 -0.08
N TYR A 226 3.96 0.19 -0.93
CA TYR A 226 2.71 -0.41 -0.46
C TYR A 226 2.99 -1.87 -0.09
N ASP A 227 2.13 -2.46 0.73
CA ASP A 227 2.22 -3.84 1.20
C ASP A 227 2.10 -4.83 0.03
N PHE A 228 3.11 -5.70 -0.11
CA PHE A 228 3.24 -6.68 -1.19
C PHE A 228 3.39 -8.11 -0.66
N ALA A 229 3.04 -9.11 -1.48
CA ALA A 229 2.71 -10.45 -0.98
C ALA A 229 3.91 -11.37 -0.71
N SER A 230 4.98 -11.23 -1.48
CA SER A 230 6.05 -12.23 -1.57
C SER A 230 7.08 -12.23 -0.44
N VAL A 231 7.07 -11.21 0.43
CA VAL A 231 7.99 -11.13 1.58
C VAL A 231 7.24 -11.42 2.87
N ASP A 232 7.68 -12.45 3.59
CA ASP A 232 7.23 -12.70 4.97
C ASP A 232 7.85 -11.65 5.89
N GLU A 233 7.06 -10.69 6.35
CA GLU A 233 7.47 -9.60 7.22
C GLU A 233 8.08 -10.10 8.55
N SER A 234 7.78 -11.34 8.98
CA SER A 234 8.36 -11.93 10.20
C SER A 234 9.81 -12.43 10.01
N ASN A 235 10.20 -12.74 8.77
CA ASN A 235 11.54 -13.13 8.38
C ASN A 235 11.83 -12.66 6.94
N PRO A 236 12.03 -11.34 6.74
CA PRO A 236 11.93 -10.75 5.42
C PRO A 236 13.14 -11.08 4.53
N ASP A 237 12.86 -11.76 3.43
CA ASP A 237 13.79 -11.95 2.32
C ASP A 237 13.76 -10.74 1.35
N PHE A 238 14.30 -10.92 0.14
CA PHE A 238 14.34 -9.91 -0.90
C PHE A 238 13.19 -10.06 -1.90
N ASN A 239 12.49 -8.96 -2.17
CA ASN A 239 11.70 -8.74 -3.37
C ASN A 239 11.73 -7.24 -3.70
N TRP A 240 11.44 -6.87 -4.95
CA TRP A 240 11.28 -5.48 -5.38
C TRP A 240 9.90 -4.89 -5.04
N GLY A 241 8.89 -5.73 -4.76
CA GLY A 241 7.56 -5.29 -4.33
C GLY A 241 6.55 -5.03 -5.46
N TYR A 242 6.81 -5.51 -6.67
CA TYR A 242 5.91 -5.39 -7.82
C TYR A 242 4.73 -6.38 -7.79
N ASP A 243 4.40 -6.93 -6.64
CA ASP A 243 3.33 -7.91 -6.42
C ASP A 243 2.34 -7.41 -5.36
N PRO A 244 1.50 -6.42 -5.69
CA PRO A 244 0.65 -5.73 -4.72
C PRO A 244 -0.32 -6.64 -3.98
N LEU A 245 -0.41 -6.44 -2.67
CA LEU A 245 -1.39 -7.06 -1.80
C LEU A 245 -2.40 -6.02 -1.27
N ASN A 246 -1.92 -4.95 -0.62
CA ASN A 246 -2.77 -3.90 -0.06
C ASN A 246 -2.25 -2.50 -0.43
N TYR A 247 -2.88 -1.88 -1.44
CA TYR A 247 -2.42 -0.61 -2.02
C TYR A 247 -2.30 0.58 -1.06
N ASN A 248 -3.11 0.61 0.02
CA ASN A 248 -3.19 1.72 0.97
C ASN A 248 -2.44 1.44 2.29
N VAL A 249 -1.80 0.28 2.40
CA VAL A 249 -1.02 -0.13 3.57
C VAL A 249 0.46 -0.01 3.22
N VAL A 250 1.26 0.58 4.11
CA VAL A 250 2.72 0.65 3.92
C VAL A 250 3.33 -0.75 4.08
N GLU A 251 4.34 -1.08 3.29
CA GLU A 251 5.08 -2.34 3.38
C GLU A 251 5.70 -2.54 4.79
N GLY A 252 5.44 -3.69 5.42
CA GLY A 252 5.90 -3.94 6.78
C GLY A 252 7.32 -4.50 6.86
N SER A 253 7.85 -5.16 5.83
CA SER A 253 9.24 -5.65 5.84
C SER A 253 10.27 -4.52 5.95
N TYR A 254 9.90 -3.30 5.58
CA TYR A 254 10.71 -2.09 5.76
C TYR A 254 10.50 -1.39 7.12
N SER A 255 9.55 -1.85 7.95
CA SER A 255 9.35 -1.37 9.33
C SER A 255 10.35 -2.01 10.29
N THR A 256 10.76 -1.30 11.34
CA THR A 256 11.54 -1.89 12.44
C THR A 256 10.70 -2.83 13.31
N ASP A 257 9.38 -2.64 13.34
CA ASP A 257 8.42 -3.52 13.99
C ASP A 257 7.18 -3.68 13.09
N PRO A 258 7.08 -4.75 12.29
CA PRO A 258 5.91 -5.00 11.45
C PRO A 258 4.67 -5.45 12.24
N THR A 259 4.83 -5.87 13.51
CA THR A 259 3.72 -6.29 14.36
C THR A 259 2.92 -5.13 14.92
N ASN A 260 3.51 -3.92 14.95
CA ASN A 260 2.85 -2.68 15.27
C ASN A 260 2.34 -1.99 13.97
N PRO A 261 1.02 -1.96 13.73
CA PRO A 261 0.44 -1.42 12.49
C PRO A 261 0.74 0.07 12.26
N LYS A 262 0.97 0.84 13.33
CA LYS A 262 1.29 2.28 13.24
C LYS A 262 2.76 2.53 12.93
N GLN A 263 3.66 1.64 13.34
CA GLN A 263 5.10 1.85 13.25
C GLN A 263 5.55 2.08 11.80
N ARG A 264 5.07 1.23 10.87
CA ARG A 264 5.38 1.35 9.44
C ARG A 264 4.97 2.71 8.84
N ILE A 265 3.83 3.24 9.28
CA ILE A 265 3.32 4.55 8.84
C ILE A 265 4.20 5.67 9.39
N THR A 266 4.46 5.64 10.70
CA THR A 266 5.29 6.64 11.38
C THR A 266 6.70 6.68 10.82
N GLU A 267 7.33 5.53 10.60
CA GLU A 267 8.68 5.44 10.04
C GLU A 267 8.75 5.90 8.59
N PHE A 268 7.75 5.54 7.78
CA PHE A 268 7.67 6.00 6.40
C PHE A 268 7.46 7.52 6.34
N LYS A 269 6.53 8.08 7.11
CA LYS A 269 6.38 9.55 7.26
C LYS A 269 7.69 10.19 7.72
N GLY A 270 8.39 9.58 8.69
CA GLY A 270 9.71 10.03 9.13
C GLY A 270 10.75 10.06 8.00
N ALA A 271 10.81 9.00 7.18
CA ALA A 271 11.71 8.92 6.03
C ALA A 271 11.40 10.02 4.99
N ILE A 272 10.13 10.23 4.66
CA ILE A 272 9.67 11.32 3.78
C ILE A 272 10.09 12.68 4.35
N GLN A 273 9.80 12.93 5.63
CA GLN A 273 10.15 14.19 6.28
C GLN A 273 11.66 14.42 6.28
N SER A 274 12.46 13.38 6.54
CA SER A 274 13.92 13.48 6.52
C SER A 274 14.46 13.85 5.13
N MET A 275 13.93 13.24 4.06
CA MET A 275 14.28 13.62 2.69
C MET A 275 13.85 15.06 2.36
N HIS A 276 12.64 15.45 2.77
CA HIS A 276 12.15 16.82 2.60
C HIS A 276 13.02 17.85 3.33
N ASP A 277 13.48 17.55 4.55
CA ASP A 277 14.38 18.42 5.32
C ASP A 277 15.76 18.59 4.61
N GLN A 278 16.13 17.65 3.73
CA GLN A 278 17.31 17.76 2.86
C GLN A 278 17.05 18.47 1.53
N GLY A 279 15.82 18.92 1.28
CA GLY A 279 15.40 19.54 0.02
C GLY A 279 15.06 18.54 -1.09
N ILE A 280 15.01 17.25 -0.77
CA ILE A 280 14.75 16.17 -1.73
C ILE A 280 13.25 15.83 -1.70
N ARG A 281 12.62 15.76 -2.87
CA ARG A 281 11.24 15.25 -3.01
C ARG A 281 11.22 13.75 -3.16
N VAL A 282 10.05 13.16 -2.91
CA VAL A 282 9.84 11.72 -3.05
C VAL A 282 8.76 11.44 -4.08
N ILE A 283 9.07 10.50 -4.97
CA ILE A 283 8.16 9.89 -5.95
C ILE A 283 7.95 8.45 -5.48
N MET A 284 6.71 7.99 -5.54
CA MET A 284 6.36 6.60 -5.22
C MET A 284 6.11 5.85 -6.52
N ASP A 285 6.78 4.74 -6.71
CA ASP A 285 6.43 3.76 -7.74
C ASP A 285 5.12 3.04 -7.34
N VAL A 286 4.16 2.97 -8.28
CA VAL A 286 2.81 2.47 -8.03
C VAL A 286 2.38 1.46 -9.10
N VAL A 287 1.82 0.33 -8.66
CA VAL A 287 1.46 -0.79 -9.54
C VAL A 287 -0.05 -1.04 -9.51
N TYR A 288 -0.82 -0.10 -10.06
CA TYR A 288 -2.28 -0.28 -10.20
C TYR A 288 -2.69 -1.13 -11.41
N ASN A 289 -1.72 -1.64 -12.18
CA ASN A 289 -1.98 -2.35 -13.42
C ASN A 289 -2.20 -3.87 -13.23
N HIS A 290 -1.79 -4.43 -12.08
CA HIS A 290 -2.05 -5.82 -11.69
C HIS A 290 -1.92 -5.98 -10.17
N VAL A 291 -2.18 -7.19 -9.68
CA VAL A 291 -2.04 -7.61 -8.27
C VAL A 291 -1.23 -8.91 -8.22
N TYR A 292 -0.77 -9.32 -7.05
CA TYR A 292 -0.04 -10.59 -6.89
C TYR A 292 -0.82 -11.82 -7.39
N ASN A 293 -2.08 -11.96 -6.95
CA ASN A 293 -2.95 -13.07 -7.33
C ASN A 293 -4.40 -12.58 -7.41
N ALA A 294 -4.94 -12.54 -8.63
CA ALA A 294 -6.30 -12.07 -8.90
C ALA A 294 -7.38 -12.88 -8.17
N ALA A 295 -7.21 -14.19 -8.03
CA ALA A 295 -8.21 -15.07 -7.43
C ALA A 295 -8.39 -14.79 -5.93
N THR A 296 -7.30 -14.47 -5.23
CA THR A 296 -7.31 -14.22 -3.77
C THR A 296 -7.31 -12.74 -3.42
N PHE A 297 -7.32 -11.84 -4.41
CA PHE A 297 -7.29 -10.40 -4.19
C PHE A 297 -8.60 -9.92 -3.55
N SER A 298 -8.51 -9.10 -2.50
CA SER A 298 -9.66 -8.77 -1.65
C SER A 298 -10.84 -8.21 -2.45
N GLN A 299 -10.58 -7.30 -3.37
CA GLN A 299 -11.58 -6.67 -4.23
C GLN A 299 -12.31 -7.69 -5.11
N ASN A 300 -11.61 -8.70 -5.63
CA ASN A 300 -12.23 -9.76 -6.43
C ASN A 300 -12.99 -10.78 -5.58
N LEU A 301 -12.57 -11.03 -4.35
CA LEU A 301 -13.36 -11.81 -3.40
C LEU A 301 -14.64 -11.08 -2.94
N ILE A 302 -14.65 -9.74 -2.99
CA ILE A 302 -15.82 -8.90 -2.69
C ILE A 302 -16.76 -8.79 -3.90
N VAL A 303 -16.20 -8.55 -5.09
CA VAL A 303 -16.96 -8.41 -6.35
C VAL A 303 -16.28 -9.25 -7.45
N PRO A 304 -16.57 -10.56 -7.49
CA PRO A 304 -15.94 -11.47 -8.44
C PRO A 304 -16.14 -11.03 -9.89
N GLY A 305 -15.04 -10.97 -10.65
CA GLY A 305 -15.03 -10.66 -12.07
C GLY A 305 -15.14 -9.17 -12.43
N TYR A 306 -15.23 -8.25 -11.45
CA TYR A 306 -15.38 -6.81 -11.75
C TYR A 306 -14.05 -6.07 -11.97
N TRP A 307 -12.99 -6.47 -11.26
CA TRP A 307 -11.76 -5.67 -11.16
C TRP A 307 -10.68 -6.03 -12.19
N PHE A 308 -10.88 -7.13 -12.92
CA PHE A 308 -9.90 -7.65 -13.87
C PHE A 308 -10.53 -7.78 -15.25
N ARG A 309 -9.72 -7.51 -16.29
CA ARG A 309 -10.14 -7.72 -17.67
C ARG A 309 -9.98 -9.20 -18.02
N THR A 310 -10.98 -9.77 -18.68
CA THR A 310 -10.96 -11.14 -19.21
C THR A 310 -10.96 -11.10 -20.73
N ASP A 311 -10.40 -12.13 -21.36
CA ASP A 311 -10.71 -12.46 -22.75
C ASP A 311 -12.10 -13.11 -22.79
N GLY A 312 -12.96 -12.61 -23.67
CA GLY A 312 -14.31 -13.15 -23.89
C GLY A 312 -14.34 -14.34 -24.83
#